data_AF-A0A848TJX7-F1
#
_entry.id   AF-A0A848TJX7-F1
#
_cell.length_a   1.000
_cell.length_b   1.000
_cell.length_c   1.000
_cell.angle_alpha   90.00
_cell.angle_beta   90.00
_cell.angle_gamma   90.00
#
_symmetry.space_group_name_H-M   'P 1'
#
loop_
_entity.id
_entity.type
_entity.pdbx_description
1 polymer ?
#
loop_
_entity_poly.entity_id
_entity_poly.type
_entity_poly.pdbx_seq_one_letter_code
_entity_poly.pdbx_strand_id
1 'polypeptide(L)'
;MDRLLFGDNQFFGVNHMSEEKARAQMMRFQKTDAIMDVLDTAYDAGIRTFMCTTHVRIAEIAGRVRAEKTRYRDFKFYPCMPYAHKYANAVTEHGMMGALRHFMPSDGLFSTALAGGRALATKEIDG
;
A
#
# COMPACT_ATOMS: atom_id res chain seq x y z
N MET A 1 10.57 -13.04 12.46
CA MET A 1 10.59 -12.76 11.02
C MET A 1 10.42 -14.08 10.29
N ASP A 2 9.59 -14.12 9.25
CA ASP A 2 9.45 -15.34 8.41
C ASP A 2 10.77 -15.60 7.66
N ARG A 3 11.11 -16.88 7.46
CA ARG A 3 12.39 -17.28 6.82
C ARG A 3 12.43 -17.01 5.31
N LEU A 4 11.26 -16.84 4.70
CA LEU A 4 11.08 -16.62 3.28
C LEU A 4 10.03 -15.53 3.06
N LEU A 5 10.36 -14.57 2.20
CA LEU A 5 9.53 -13.42 1.87
C LEU A 5 9.40 -13.35 0.34
N PHE A 6 8.21 -12.98 -0.14
CA PHE A 6 7.97 -12.76 -1.56
C PHE A 6 8.19 -11.28 -1.91
N GLY A 7 9.06 -10.97 -2.86
CA GLY A 7 9.36 -9.59 -3.28
C GLY A 7 8.55 -9.13 -4.50
N ASP A 8 8.36 -7.83 -4.62
CA ASP A 8 7.50 -7.21 -5.64
C ASP A 8 8.22 -6.76 -6.92
N ASN A 9 9.57 -6.71 -6.94
CA ASN A 9 10.39 -6.21 -8.06
C ASN A 9 9.98 -6.74 -9.45
N GLN A 10 9.64 -8.03 -9.53
CA GLN A 10 9.25 -8.66 -10.80
C GLN A 10 7.96 -8.08 -11.39
N PHE A 11 7.08 -7.52 -10.56
CA PHE A 11 5.83 -6.91 -11.00
C PHE A 11 6.06 -5.51 -11.61
N PHE A 12 7.21 -4.90 -11.33
CA PHE A 12 7.58 -3.56 -11.78
C PHE A 12 8.68 -3.57 -12.85
N GLY A 13 9.05 -4.75 -13.36
CA GLY A 13 10.10 -4.88 -14.37
C GLY A 13 11.48 -4.45 -13.88
N VAL A 14 11.72 -4.46 -12.57
CA VAL A 14 13.02 -4.08 -12.02
C VAL A 14 13.98 -5.26 -12.23
N ASN A 15 14.83 -5.18 -13.25
CA ASN A 15 15.86 -6.17 -13.53
C ASN A 15 17.16 -5.51 -13.98
N HIS A 16 18.20 -5.62 -13.15
CA HIS A 16 19.52 -5.01 -13.42
C HIS A 16 20.40 -5.81 -14.38
N MET A 17 20.03 -7.06 -14.68
CA MET A 17 20.84 -7.97 -15.52
C MET A 17 20.36 -8.02 -16.97
N SER A 18 19.11 -7.64 -17.26
CA SER A 18 18.53 -7.74 -18.61
C SER A 18 17.32 -6.83 -18.78
N GLU A 19 17.45 -5.89 -19.72
CA GLU A 19 16.37 -4.98 -20.12
C GLU A 19 15.23 -5.69 -20.85
N GLU A 20 15.54 -6.70 -21.67
CA GLU A 20 14.52 -7.49 -22.36
C GLU A 20 13.60 -8.22 -21.36
N LYS A 21 14.19 -8.81 -20.31
CA LYS A 21 13.43 -9.45 -19.23
C LYS A 21 12.61 -8.44 -18.43
N ALA A 22 13.16 -7.25 -18.16
CA ALA A 22 12.41 -6.15 -17.55
C ALA A 22 11.17 -5.80 -18.39
N ARG A 23 11.33 -5.64 -19.70
CA ARG A 23 10.23 -5.32 -20.63
C ARG A 23 9.18 -6.41 -20.69
N ALA A 24 9.59 -7.68 -20.77
CA ALA A 24 8.68 -8.82 -20.75
C ALA A 24 7.88 -8.90 -19.44
N GLN A 25 8.53 -8.67 -18.30
CA GLN A 25 7.87 -8.64 -17.00
C GLN A 25 6.88 -7.46 -16.89
N MET A 26 7.26 -6.27 -17.34
CA MET A 26 6.33 -5.12 -17.39
C MET A 26 5.09 -5.44 -18.22
N MET A 27 5.24 -6.09 -19.38
CA MET A 27 4.12 -6.50 -20.22
C MET A 27 3.24 -7.57 -19.56
N ARG A 28 3.86 -8.58 -18.94
CA ARG A 28 3.13 -9.66 -18.24
C ARG A 28 2.33 -9.14 -17.05
N PHE A 29 2.92 -8.24 -16.26
CA PHE A 29 2.33 -7.72 -15.03
C PHE A 29 1.66 -6.34 -15.23
N GLN A 30 1.17 -6.06 -16.44
CA GLN A 30 0.36 -4.85 -16.70
C GLN A 30 -0.94 -4.87 -15.90
N LYS A 31 -1.55 -6.05 -15.75
CA LYS A 31 -2.82 -6.24 -15.05
C LYS A 31 -2.60 -6.83 -13.67
N THR A 32 -3.36 -6.32 -12.69
CA THR A 32 -3.33 -6.80 -11.30
C THR A 32 -3.71 -8.28 -11.20
N ASP A 33 -4.55 -8.82 -12.09
CA ASP A 33 -4.87 -10.26 -12.14
C ASP A 33 -3.61 -11.13 -12.27
N ALA A 34 -2.73 -10.79 -13.21
CA ALA A 34 -1.49 -11.53 -13.44
C ALA A 34 -0.54 -11.48 -12.23
N ILE A 35 -0.62 -10.41 -11.42
CA ILE A 35 0.12 -10.30 -10.16
C ILE A 35 -0.51 -11.21 -9.10
N MET A 36 -1.85 -11.19 -8.98
CA MET A 36 -2.58 -12.05 -8.06
C MET A 36 -2.34 -13.52 -8.34
N ASP A 37 -2.34 -13.97 -9.59
CA ASP A 37 -2.06 -15.37 -9.96
C ASP A 37 -0.71 -15.87 -9.41
N VAL A 38 0.30 -15.01 -9.43
CA VAL A 38 1.63 -15.33 -8.88
C VAL A 38 1.61 -15.33 -7.35
N LEU A 39 0.92 -14.37 -6.73
CA LEU A 39 0.77 -14.32 -5.28
C LEU A 39 -0.04 -15.51 -4.75
N ASP A 40 -1.07 -15.94 -5.47
CA ASP A 40 -1.86 -17.14 -5.20
C ASP A 40 -0.96 -18.38 -5.23
N THR A 41 -0.15 -18.52 -6.28
CA THR A 41 0.81 -19.63 -6.40
C THR A 41 1.81 -19.62 -5.24
N ALA A 42 2.35 -18.44 -4.88
CA ALA A 42 3.26 -18.29 -3.76
C ALA A 42 2.59 -18.63 -2.42
N TYR A 43 1.35 -18.22 -2.25
CA TYR A 43 0.54 -18.52 -1.07
C TYR A 43 0.26 -20.01 -0.95
N ASP A 44 -0.13 -20.67 -2.03
CA ASP A 44 -0.40 -22.11 -2.06
C ASP A 44 0.89 -22.92 -1.81
N ALA A 45 2.06 -22.39 -2.20
CA ALA A 45 3.37 -22.93 -1.85
C ALA A 45 3.81 -22.66 -0.39
N GLY A 46 3.00 -21.96 0.41
CA GLY A 46 3.25 -21.69 1.82
C GLY A 46 3.99 -20.38 2.11
N ILE A 47 4.20 -19.51 1.12
CA ILE A 47 4.80 -18.18 1.32
C ILE A 47 3.70 -17.22 1.76
N ARG A 48 3.74 -16.84 3.03
CA ARG A 48 2.67 -16.02 3.65
C ARG A 48 2.99 -14.53 3.72
N THR A 49 4.22 -14.13 3.41
CA THR A 49 4.66 -12.76 3.64
C THR A 49 5.12 -12.12 2.33
N PHE A 50 4.50 -11.00 2.00
CA PHE A 50 4.74 -10.22 0.80
C PHE A 50 5.39 -8.89 1.17
N MET A 51 6.62 -8.70 0.68
CA MET A 51 7.40 -7.49 0.83
C MET A 51 7.19 -6.61 -0.39
N CYS A 52 6.67 -5.40 -0.17
CA CYS A 52 6.22 -4.54 -1.26
C CYS A 52 6.58 -3.07 -1.08
N THR A 53 6.84 -2.39 -2.18
CA THR A 53 7.01 -0.94 -2.26
C THR A 53 5.67 -0.23 -2.31
N THR A 54 5.63 1.07 -2.02
CA THR A 54 4.38 1.85 -2.07
C THR A 54 4.08 2.28 -3.51
N HIS A 55 3.28 1.50 -4.23
CA HIS A 55 2.78 1.81 -5.57
C HIS A 55 1.24 1.68 -5.63
N VAL A 56 0.56 2.41 -6.51
CA VAL A 56 -0.91 2.40 -6.67
C VAL A 56 -1.46 0.97 -6.78
N ARG A 57 -0.82 0.14 -7.59
CA ARG A 57 -1.14 -1.30 -7.73
C ARG A 57 -1.14 -2.11 -6.43
N ILE A 58 -0.32 -1.74 -5.43
CA ILE A 58 -0.35 -2.42 -4.12
C ILE A 58 -1.65 -2.14 -3.38
N ALA A 59 -2.27 -0.98 -3.57
CA ALA A 59 -3.58 -0.68 -2.99
C ALA A 59 -4.67 -1.60 -3.56
N GLU A 60 -4.61 -1.91 -4.86
CA GLU A 60 -5.52 -2.88 -5.50
C GLU A 60 -5.30 -4.30 -4.97
N ILE A 61 -4.05 -4.75 -4.86
CA ILE A 61 -3.69 -6.05 -4.29
C ILE A 61 -4.19 -6.16 -2.84
N ALA A 62 -3.91 -5.16 -2.02
CA ALA A 62 -4.40 -5.09 -0.64
C ALA A 62 -5.93 -5.07 -0.58
N GLY A 63 -6.59 -4.46 -1.57
CA GLY A 63 -8.04 -4.51 -1.75
C GLY A 63 -8.56 -5.93 -1.96
N ARG A 64 -7.94 -6.70 -2.85
CA ARG A 64 -8.34 -8.10 -3.12
C ARG A 64 -8.09 -9.01 -1.94
N VAL A 65 -6.91 -8.92 -1.35
CA VAL A 65 -6.55 -9.70 -0.15
C VAL A 65 -7.53 -9.43 0.99
N ARG A 66 -7.96 -8.17 1.15
CA ARG A 66 -8.97 -7.79 2.15
C ARG A 66 -10.39 -8.27 1.82
N ALA A 67 -10.73 -8.38 0.54
CA ALA A 67 -12.03 -8.93 0.10
C ALA A 67 -12.12 -10.44 0.38
N GLU A 68 -11.00 -11.15 0.26
CA GLU A 68 -10.93 -12.62 0.39
C GLU A 68 -10.26 -13.06 1.71
N LYS A 69 -10.75 -12.55 2.86
CA LYS A 69 -10.17 -12.82 4.19
C LYS A 69 -10.02 -14.30 4.52
N THR A 70 -10.91 -15.15 4.02
CA THR A 70 -10.85 -16.60 4.25
C THR A 70 -9.64 -17.23 3.56
N ARG A 71 -9.34 -16.80 2.32
CA ARG A 71 -8.19 -17.32 1.58
C ARG A 71 -6.90 -16.81 2.19
N TYR A 72 -6.81 -15.50 2.44
CA TYR A 72 -5.57 -14.82 2.85
C TYR A 72 -5.43 -14.58 4.36
N ARG A 73 -6.06 -15.42 5.20
CA ARG A 73 -6.12 -15.21 6.66
C ARG A 73 -4.74 -14.96 7.30
N ASP A 74 -3.72 -15.64 6.80
CA ASP A 74 -2.38 -15.63 7.39
C ASP A 74 -1.40 -14.76 6.55
N PHE A 75 -1.89 -14.00 5.57
CA PHE A 75 -1.09 -13.18 4.66
C PHE A 75 -0.61 -11.88 5.33
N LYS A 76 0.69 -11.58 5.23
CA LYS A 76 1.32 -10.42 5.85
C LYS A 76 1.95 -9.50 4.79
N PHE A 77 1.67 -8.21 4.89
CA PHE A 77 2.31 -7.18 4.07
C PHE A 77 3.46 -6.53 4.83
N TYR A 78 4.66 -6.59 4.27
CA TYR A 78 5.85 -5.91 4.78
C TYR A 78 6.19 -4.75 3.85
N PRO A 79 5.71 -3.52 4.12
CA PRO A 79 6.03 -2.40 3.28
C PRO A 79 7.53 -2.06 3.41
N CYS A 80 8.20 -1.96 2.27
CA CYS A 80 9.53 -1.37 2.19
C CYS A 80 9.39 0.11 2.54
N MET A 81 9.81 0.51 3.75
CA MET A 81 9.84 1.92 4.13
C MET A 81 10.64 2.69 3.08
N PRO A 82 10.04 3.64 2.34
CA PRO A 82 10.83 4.53 1.50
C PRO A 82 11.76 5.26 2.47
N TYR A 83 13.06 5.24 2.18
CA TYR A 83 14.09 5.84 3.03
C TYR A 83 13.59 7.10 3.71
N ALA A 84 13.83 7.24 5.02
CA ALA A 84 13.31 8.34 5.85
C ALA A 84 13.53 9.74 5.25
N HIS A 85 14.51 9.90 4.36
CA HIS A 85 14.74 11.13 3.60
C HIS A 85 13.58 11.53 2.67
N LYS A 86 12.73 10.62 2.15
CA LYS A 86 11.56 11.00 1.35
C LYS A 86 10.49 11.69 2.20
N TYR A 87 10.32 11.25 3.45
CA TYR A 87 9.46 11.93 4.42
C TYR A 87 10.08 13.24 4.88
N ALA A 88 11.40 13.26 5.11
CA ALA A 88 12.12 14.49 5.42
C ALA A 88 11.99 15.52 4.28
N ASN A 89 12.21 15.11 3.02
CA ASN A 89 12.07 15.97 1.85
C ASN A 89 10.63 16.46 1.66
N ALA A 90 9.60 15.63 1.91
CA ALA A 90 8.22 16.11 1.86
C ALA A 90 7.95 17.20 2.92
N VAL A 91 8.47 17.05 4.14
CA VAL A 91 8.38 18.07 5.19
C VAL A 91 9.21 19.31 4.86
N THR A 92 10.38 19.14 4.23
CA THR A 92 11.28 20.23 3.84
C THR A 92 10.76 21.01 2.62
N GLU A 93 10.17 20.35 1.63
CA GLU A 93 9.65 20.98 0.41
C GLU A 93 8.25 21.57 0.58
N HIS A 94 7.38 20.94 1.38
CA HIS A 94 5.96 21.32 1.48
C HIS A 94 5.61 21.97 2.83
N GLY A 95 6.55 22.00 3.78
CA GLY A 95 6.31 22.42 5.16
C GLY A 95 5.34 21.47 5.92
N MET A 96 5.25 21.63 7.24
CA MET A 96 4.33 20.84 8.08
C MET A 96 2.87 20.90 7.58
N MET A 97 2.43 22.06 7.08
CA MET A 97 1.06 22.27 6.58
C MET A 97 0.79 21.61 5.22
N GLY A 98 1.78 21.56 4.33
CA GLY A 98 1.63 20.89 3.03
C GLY A 98 1.69 19.37 3.16
N ALA A 99 2.51 18.85 4.07
CA ALA A 99 2.51 17.43 4.43
C ALA A 99 1.16 17.02 5.04
N LEU A 100 0.59 17.82 5.95
CA LEU A 100 -0.74 17.56 6.52
C LEU A 100 -1.83 17.49 5.44
N ARG A 101 -1.82 18.43 4.47
CA ARG A 101 -2.76 18.40 3.33
C ARG A 101 -2.55 17.20 2.42
N HIS A 102 -1.31 16.78 2.19
CA HIS A 102 -1.00 15.63 1.34
C HIS A 102 -1.47 14.30 1.96
N PHE A 103 -1.47 14.20 3.29
CA PHE A 103 -1.98 13.04 4.03
C PHE A 103 -3.48 13.15 4.39
N MET A 104 -4.13 14.29 4.15
CA MET A 104 -5.57 14.45 4.34
C MET A 104 -6.34 13.94 3.11
N PRO A 105 -7.35 13.07 3.28
CA PRO A 105 -8.23 12.67 2.19
C PRO A 105 -9.00 13.87 1.64
N SER A 106 -9.07 14.00 0.32
CA SER A 106 -9.69 15.11 -0.41
C SER A 106 -11.16 15.39 -0.02
N ASP A 107 -11.86 14.37 0.49
CA ASP A 107 -13.28 14.45 0.90
C ASP A 107 -13.48 14.78 2.39
N GLY A 108 -12.38 15.01 3.12
CA GLY A 108 -12.36 15.01 4.58
C GLY A 108 -12.73 16.32 5.27
N LEU A 109 -12.69 17.48 4.62
CA LEU A 109 -12.89 18.77 5.33
C LEU A 109 -14.31 18.93 5.89
N PHE A 110 -15.33 18.57 5.11
CA PHE A 110 -16.73 18.73 5.51
C PHE A 110 -17.15 17.68 6.55
N SER A 111 -16.73 16.43 6.37
CA SER A 111 -17.00 15.32 7.30
C SER A 111 -16.25 15.49 8.63
N THR A 112 -15.00 15.98 8.60
CA THR A 112 -14.21 16.27 9.81
C THR A 112 -14.77 17.48 10.57
N ALA A 113 -15.20 18.53 9.87
CA ALA A 113 -15.86 19.67 10.49
C ALA A 113 -17.20 19.27 11.14
N LEU A 114 -17.98 18.43 10.47
CA LEU A 114 -19.25 17.92 10.99
C LEU A 114 -19.05 16.99 12.20
N ALA A 115 -18.06 16.09 12.15
CA ALA A 115 -17.72 15.21 13.27
C ALA A 115 -17.20 16.02 14.48
N GLY A 116 -16.36 17.04 14.24
CA GLY A 116 -15.88 17.96 15.27
C GLY A 116 -17.01 18.78 15.90
N GLY A 117 -17.91 19.32 15.08
CA GLY A 117 -19.08 20.07 15.55
C GLY A 117 -20.05 19.19 16.36
N ARG A 118 -20.30 17.96 15.92
CA ARG A 118 -21.13 17.01 16.65
C ARG A 118 -20.50 16.61 17.99
N ALA A 119 -19.18 16.39 18.03
CA ALA A 119 -18.47 16.06 19.26
C ALA A 119 -18.48 17.21 20.28
N LEU A 120 -18.38 18.46 19.83
CA LEU A 120 -18.53 19.64 20.71
C LEU A 120 -19.96 19.76 21.23
N ALA A 121 -20.97 19.62 20.36
CA ALA A 121 -22.37 19.72 20.74
C ALA A 121 -22.81 18.61 21.71
N THR A 122 -22.35 17.37 21.53
CA THR A 122 -22.65 16.27 22.48
C THR A 122 -21.95 16.47 23.83
N LYS A 123 -20.79 17.15 23.85
CA LYS A 123 -20.05 17.38 25.09
C LYS A 123 -20.70 18.42 26.00
N GLU A 124 -21.55 19.30 25.46
CA GLU A 124 -22.33 20.26 26.25
C GLU A 124 -23.67 19.69 26.77
N ILE A 125 -24.18 18.60 26.20
CA ILE A 125 -25.45 17.99 26.61
C ILE A 125 -25.28 17.05 27.81
N ASP A 126 -24.08 16.49 27.99
CA ASP A 126 -23.72 15.60 29.10
C ASP A 126 -22.94 16.32 30.24
N GLY A 127 -22.96 17.66 30.26
CA GLY A 127 -22.27 18.52 31.24
C GLY A 127 -23.18 19.06 32.34
#